data_AF-A0A4R9LQP4-F1
#
_entry.id   AF-A0A4R9LQP4-F1
#
_cell.length_a   1.000
_cell.length_b   1.000
_cell.length_c   1.000
_cell.angle_alpha   90.00
_cell.angle_beta   90.00
_cell.angle_gamma   90.00
#
_symmetry.space_group_name_H-M   'P 1'
#
loop_
_entity.id
_entity.type
_entity.pdbx_description
1 polymer ?
#
loop_
_entity_poly.entity_id
_entity_poly.type
_entity_poly.pdbx_seq_one_letter_code
_entity_poly.pdbx_strand_id
1 'polypeptide(L)'
;MNLITFPALTDAVIYTYGFYIFLSVFVFKLESSGTFNLPYSKFAKGHGVSPKVGMFIIYFLPILAYLYTWNTSDNPKLFYQWITLIAFVIHFGKRCLEVLFLHKFSGKIGMLGVFFITIAYSNIGLITGSLHNHTSESHVTQIPVWWTALGATFFSIGQIGNLYHHILLTKLRSGNEKEYKIPNQGLFQKLVCPHYFFELVSWLGFAILSTYADSFFILMIMTAYLSGRSNRTREWYIEKLPGFPLERKRILPGIY
;
A
#
# COMPACT_ATOMS: atom_id res chain seq x y z
N MET A 1 11.55 -2.85 -27.48
CA MET A 1 10.40 -2.21 -26.82
C MET A 1 10.71 -2.14 -25.33
N ASN A 2 10.84 -0.92 -24.79
CA ASN A 2 11.09 -0.74 -23.36
C ASN A 2 9.73 -0.58 -22.66
N LEU A 3 9.31 -1.60 -21.93
CA LEU A 3 8.02 -1.64 -21.21
C LEU A 3 8.04 -0.82 -19.91
N ILE A 4 9.25 -0.55 -19.40
CA ILE A 4 9.49 0.27 -18.23
C ILE A 4 10.35 1.44 -18.66
N THR A 5 9.89 2.64 -18.31
CA THR A 5 10.54 3.90 -18.57
C THR A 5 11.32 4.35 -17.36
N PHE A 6 12.60 4.55 -17.60
CA PHE A 6 13.51 5.18 -16.68
C PHE A 6 13.68 6.64 -17.12
N PRO A 7 13.70 7.60 -16.19
CA PRO A 7 14.17 8.94 -16.51
C PRO A 7 15.64 8.88 -16.93
N ALA A 8 16.13 9.95 -17.56
CA ALA A 8 17.55 10.08 -17.87
C ALA A 8 18.38 9.88 -16.59
N LEU A 9 19.41 9.02 -16.65
CA LEU A 9 20.29 8.69 -15.53
C LEU A 9 21.23 9.86 -15.21
N THR A 10 20.66 10.92 -14.64
CA THR A 10 21.38 12.02 -14.03
C THR A 10 21.80 11.64 -12.62
N ASP A 11 22.79 12.34 -12.06
CA ASP A 11 23.21 12.15 -10.67
C ASP A 11 22.03 12.26 -9.69
N ALA A 12 21.11 13.20 -9.94
CA ALA A 12 19.91 13.37 -9.14
C ALA A 12 19.00 12.13 -9.15
N VAL A 13 18.82 11.50 -10.31
CA VAL A 13 18.04 10.24 -10.42
C VAL A 13 18.74 9.10 -9.71
N ILE A 14 20.06 8.98 -9.90
CA ILE A 14 20.86 7.93 -9.26
C ILE A 14 20.79 8.06 -7.73
N TYR A 15 20.97 9.27 -7.19
CA TYR A 15 20.86 9.52 -5.76
C TYR A 15 19.44 9.28 -5.24
N THR A 16 18.41 9.63 -6.01
CA THR A 16 17.01 9.39 -5.61
C THR A 16 16.71 7.90 -5.52
N TYR A 17 17.10 7.11 -6.52
CA TYR A 17 16.88 5.66 -6.50
C TYR A 17 17.76 4.94 -5.48
N GLY A 18 19.00 5.40 -5.29
CA GLY A 18 19.86 4.95 -4.19
C GLY A 18 19.23 5.21 -2.82
N PHE A 19 18.65 6.40 -2.64
CA PHE A 19 17.90 6.74 -1.43
C PHE A 19 16.67 5.84 -1.24
N TYR A 20 15.90 5.53 -2.29
CA TYR A 20 14.77 4.60 -2.19
C TYR A 20 15.17 3.18 -1.78
N ILE A 21 16.31 2.69 -2.27
CA ILE A 21 16.88 1.40 -1.85
C ILE A 21 17.27 1.45 -0.38
N PHE A 22 18.03 2.48 0.03
CA PHE A 22 18.41 2.69 1.43
C PHE A 22 17.18 2.77 2.33
N LEU A 23 16.19 3.59 1.96
CA LEU A 23 14.96 3.78 2.71
C LEU A 23 14.19 2.47 2.86
N SER A 24 14.16 1.63 1.82
CA SER A 24 13.52 0.30 1.89
C SER A 24 14.17 -0.58 2.95
N VAL A 25 15.51 -0.71 2.92
CA VAL A 25 16.25 -1.51 3.91
C VAL A 25 16.04 -0.94 5.32
N PHE A 26 16.12 0.38 5.46
CA PHE A 26 15.94 1.09 6.72
C PHE A 26 14.54 0.88 7.31
N VAL A 27 13.49 1.09 6.52
CA VAL A 27 12.09 0.92 6.94
C VAL A 27 11.78 -0.53 7.30
N PHE A 28 12.27 -1.50 6.52
CA PHE A 28 12.13 -2.91 6.89
C PHE A 28 12.76 -3.20 8.26
N LYS A 29 13.98 -2.70 8.51
CA LYS A 29 14.67 -2.92 9.77
C LYS A 29 13.94 -2.28 10.95
N LEU A 30 13.46 -1.03 10.80
CA LEU A 30 12.71 -0.33 11.84
C LEU A 30 11.40 -1.04 12.20
N GLU A 31 10.65 -1.50 11.19
CA GLU A 31 9.38 -2.18 11.44
C GLU A 31 9.58 -3.61 11.95
N SER A 32 10.59 -4.34 11.47
CA SER A 32 10.85 -5.71 11.91
C SER A 32 11.43 -5.78 13.32
N SER A 33 12.23 -4.80 13.76
CA SER A 33 12.94 -4.85 15.05
C SER A 33 12.07 -4.52 16.27
N GLY A 34 10.88 -3.95 16.08
CA GLY A 34 10.03 -3.54 17.20
C GLY A 34 10.39 -2.19 17.84
N THR A 35 11.56 -1.62 17.49
CA THR A 35 12.14 -0.46 18.21
C THR A 35 11.43 0.85 17.88
N PHE A 36 11.00 1.03 16.63
CA PHE A 36 10.35 2.25 16.13
C PHE A 36 9.19 1.94 15.17
N ASN A 37 8.33 0.98 15.50
CA ASN A 37 7.13 0.74 14.71
C ASN A 37 6.25 1.98 14.63
N LEU A 38 5.62 2.19 13.47
CA LEU A 38 4.57 3.19 13.34
C LEU A 38 3.44 2.89 14.36
N PRO A 39 3.15 3.84 15.28
CA PRO A 39 2.36 3.58 16.48
C PRO A 39 0.86 3.63 16.22
N TYR A 40 0.37 2.70 15.40
CA TYR A 40 -1.05 2.54 15.07
C TYR A 40 -1.49 1.07 15.14
N SER A 41 -2.80 0.84 15.24
CA SER A 41 -3.38 -0.50 15.40
C SER A 41 -2.82 -1.22 16.64
N LYS A 42 -2.26 -2.43 16.51
CA LYS A 42 -1.69 -3.24 17.60
C LYS A 42 -0.52 -2.58 18.34
N PHE A 43 0.13 -1.59 17.72
CA PHE A 43 1.32 -0.90 18.25
C PHE A 43 1.01 0.54 18.68
N ALA A 44 -0.27 0.91 18.79
CA ALA A 44 -0.69 2.21 19.26
C ALA A 44 -0.31 2.44 20.74
N LYS A 45 0.25 3.62 21.05
CA LYS A 45 0.68 4.02 22.41
C LYS A 45 -0.40 4.77 23.22
N GLY A 46 -1.67 4.67 22.84
CA GLY A 46 -2.81 5.17 23.60
C GLY A 46 -3.14 6.67 23.50
N HIS A 47 -2.27 7.51 22.92
CA HIS A 47 -2.48 8.96 22.78
C HIS A 47 -2.70 9.36 21.31
N GLY A 48 -3.55 10.37 21.07
CA GLY A 48 -3.75 10.97 19.75
C GLY A 48 -5.21 11.02 19.30
N VAL A 49 -5.44 10.94 17.99
CA VAL A 49 -6.75 11.17 17.37
C VAL A 49 -7.54 9.87 17.17
N SER A 50 -8.81 10.01 16.79
CA SER A 50 -9.64 8.87 16.36
C SER A 50 -8.94 8.13 15.21
N PRO A 51 -8.71 6.80 15.32
CA PRO A 51 -8.14 6.03 14.23
C PRO A 51 -8.95 6.13 12.94
N LYS A 52 -10.28 6.24 13.04
CA LYS A 52 -11.14 6.42 11.86
C LYS A 52 -10.81 7.72 11.13
N VAL A 53 -10.67 8.83 11.85
CA VAL A 53 -10.33 10.14 11.27
C VAL A 53 -8.91 10.14 10.73
N GLY A 54 -7.93 9.70 11.53
CA GLY A 54 -6.52 9.69 11.11
C GLY A 54 -6.27 8.82 9.88
N MET A 55 -6.84 7.61 9.85
CA MET A 55 -6.71 6.71 8.69
C MET A 55 -7.46 7.24 7.46
N PHE A 56 -8.62 7.88 7.64
CA PHE A 56 -9.34 8.48 6.51
C PHE A 56 -8.51 9.60 5.86
N ILE A 57 -7.92 10.49 6.67
CA ILE A 57 -7.03 11.56 6.17
C ILE A 57 -5.84 10.98 5.40
N ILE A 58 -5.17 9.97 5.98
CA ILE A 58 -4.03 9.28 5.36
C ILE A 58 -4.37 8.76 3.96
N TYR A 59 -5.56 8.21 3.75
CA TYR A 59 -5.94 7.62 2.46
C TYR A 59 -6.64 8.61 1.51
N PHE A 60 -7.29 9.64 2.03
CA PHE A 60 -8.04 10.59 1.20
C PHE A 60 -7.14 11.64 0.54
N LEU A 61 -6.18 12.19 1.26
CA LEU A 61 -5.30 13.25 0.73
C LEU A 61 -4.43 12.83 -0.47
N PRO A 62 -3.93 11.58 -0.58
CA PRO A 62 -3.26 11.10 -1.78
C PRO A 62 -4.11 11.22 -3.05
N ILE A 63 -5.43 11.02 -2.95
CA ILE A 63 -6.35 11.19 -4.08
C ILE A 63 -6.35 12.65 -4.54
N LEU A 64 -6.44 13.59 -3.59
CA LEU A 64 -6.40 15.03 -3.91
C LEU A 64 -5.06 15.44 -4.50
N ALA A 65 -3.95 14.89 -3.99
CA ALA A 65 -2.62 15.13 -4.53
C ALA A 65 -2.49 14.67 -5.99
N TYR A 66 -2.98 13.48 -6.31
CA TYR A 66 -3.00 13.01 -7.70
C TYR A 66 -3.90 13.91 -8.57
N LEU A 67 -5.12 14.19 -8.12
CA LEU A 67 -6.08 15.03 -8.86
C LEU A 67 -5.58 16.47 -9.06
N TYR A 68 -4.78 17.00 -8.12
CA TYR A 68 -4.14 18.29 -8.29
C TYR A 68 -3.26 18.30 -9.54
N THR A 69 -2.33 17.34 -9.65
CA THR A 69 -1.45 17.23 -10.83
C THR A 69 -2.21 16.94 -12.13
N TRP A 70 -3.35 16.24 -12.03
CA TRP A 70 -4.23 15.96 -13.15
C TRP A 70 -4.84 17.22 -13.74
N ASN A 71 -5.35 18.09 -12.89
CA ASN A 71 -6.04 19.31 -13.30
C ASN A 71 -5.08 20.42 -13.75
N THR A 72 -3.80 20.36 -13.35
CA THR A 72 -2.78 21.33 -13.76
C THR A 72 -2.04 20.94 -15.05
N SER A 73 -2.39 19.80 -15.67
CA SER A 73 -1.73 19.30 -16.87
C SER A 73 -2.49 19.71 -18.13
N ASP A 74 -1.79 20.39 -19.03
CA ASP A 74 -2.31 20.78 -20.36
C ASP A 74 -2.32 19.63 -21.38
N ASN A 75 -1.72 18.48 -21.03
CA ASN A 75 -1.67 17.35 -21.94
C ASN A 75 -3.06 16.71 -22.14
N PRO A 76 -3.36 16.22 -23.36
CA PRO A 76 -4.56 15.43 -23.61
C PRO A 76 -4.65 14.22 -22.66
N LYS A 77 -5.83 13.97 -22.12
CA LYS A 77 -6.07 12.84 -21.21
C LYS A 77 -6.44 11.61 -22.02
N LEU A 78 -5.42 10.87 -22.45
CA LEU A 78 -5.58 9.61 -23.20
C LEU A 78 -6.08 8.49 -22.29
N PHE A 79 -6.41 7.34 -22.90
CA PHE A 79 -6.86 6.15 -22.18
C PHE A 79 -5.90 5.72 -21.06
N TYR A 80 -4.59 5.83 -21.29
CA TYR A 80 -3.54 5.54 -20.30
C TYR A 80 -3.64 6.42 -19.04
N GLN A 81 -3.78 7.74 -19.22
CA GLN A 81 -3.96 8.66 -18.10
C GLN A 81 -5.21 8.29 -17.30
N TRP A 82 -6.33 8.02 -17.98
CA TRP A 82 -7.56 7.63 -17.31
C TRP A 82 -7.43 6.32 -16.52
N ILE A 83 -6.85 5.27 -17.11
CA ILE A 83 -6.74 3.98 -16.41
C ILE A 83 -5.83 4.06 -15.18
N THR A 84 -4.72 4.81 -15.25
CA THR A 84 -3.83 5.03 -14.11
C THR A 84 -4.49 5.85 -13.00
N LEU A 85 -5.21 6.93 -13.35
CA LEU A 85 -5.99 7.71 -12.37
C LEU A 85 -7.07 6.84 -11.72
N ILE A 86 -7.87 6.13 -12.51
CA ILE A 86 -8.94 5.27 -12.02
C ILE A 86 -8.38 4.19 -11.10
N ALA A 87 -7.28 3.53 -11.47
CA ALA A 87 -6.62 2.56 -10.60
C ALA A 87 -6.20 3.20 -9.26
N PHE A 88 -5.57 4.37 -9.29
CA PHE A 88 -5.16 5.08 -8.07
C PHE A 88 -6.35 5.44 -7.17
N VAL A 89 -7.41 6.00 -7.76
CA VAL A 89 -8.65 6.38 -7.06
C VAL A 89 -9.38 5.16 -6.54
N ILE A 90 -9.45 4.06 -7.29
CA ILE A 90 -10.05 2.81 -6.81
C ILE A 90 -9.29 2.31 -5.59
N HIS A 91 -7.96 2.29 -5.62
CA HIS A 91 -7.16 1.85 -4.49
C HIS A 91 -7.45 2.69 -3.23
N PHE A 92 -7.14 3.99 -3.27
CA PHE A 92 -7.28 4.85 -2.10
C PHE A 92 -8.74 5.08 -1.70
N GLY A 93 -9.65 5.20 -2.68
CA GLY A 93 -11.08 5.33 -2.45
C GLY A 93 -11.66 4.11 -1.75
N LYS A 94 -11.29 2.89 -2.18
CA LYS A 94 -11.64 1.66 -1.46
C LYS A 94 -11.10 1.69 -0.03
N ARG A 95 -9.84 2.10 0.19
CA ARG A 95 -9.27 2.23 1.55
C ARG A 95 -10.06 3.21 2.41
N CYS A 96 -10.49 4.35 1.85
CA CYS A 96 -11.39 5.30 2.53
C CYS A 96 -12.73 4.65 2.90
N LEU A 97 -13.39 3.95 1.97
CA LEU A 97 -14.66 3.27 2.22
C LEU A 97 -14.50 2.17 3.29
N GLU A 98 -13.41 1.41 3.26
CA GLU A 98 -13.12 0.41 4.28
C GLU A 98 -12.93 1.06 5.66
N VAL A 99 -12.24 2.20 5.75
CA VAL A 99 -12.13 2.96 7.01
C VAL A 99 -13.49 3.47 7.49
N LEU A 100 -14.35 3.94 6.58
CA LEU A 100 -15.64 4.52 6.93
C LEU A 100 -16.67 3.49 7.37
N PHE A 101 -16.72 2.35 6.69
CA PHE A 101 -17.84 1.42 6.76
C PHE A 101 -17.46 0.00 7.19
N LEU A 102 -16.19 -0.42 7.04
CA LEU A 102 -15.79 -1.80 7.29
C LEU A 102 -14.99 -1.95 8.59
N HIS A 103 -13.91 -1.19 8.75
CA HIS A 103 -12.96 -1.36 9.85
C HIS A 103 -13.55 -1.02 11.21
N LYS A 104 -13.37 -1.95 12.15
CA LYS A 104 -13.66 -1.76 13.57
C LYS A 104 -12.37 -1.39 14.29
N PHE A 105 -12.16 -0.11 14.57
CA PHE A 105 -10.94 0.38 15.21
C PHE A 105 -10.99 0.26 16.73
N SER A 106 -9.81 0.19 17.35
CA SER A 106 -9.61 0.27 18.80
C SER A 106 -8.43 1.18 19.12
N GLY A 107 -8.48 1.87 20.26
CA GLY A 107 -7.41 2.77 20.70
C GLY A 107 -7.40 4.13 19.99
N LYS A 108 -6.23 4.77 19.98
CA LYS A 108 -5.96 6.06 19.33
C LYS A 108 -4.77 5.93 18.40
N ILE A 109 -4.70 6.79 17.38
CA ILE A 109 -3.54 6.90 16.49
C ILE A 109 -2.76 8.18 16.80
N GLY A 110 -1.43 8.07 16.91
CA GLY A 110 -0.57 9.23 17.18
C GLY A 110 -0.54 10.22 16.01
N MET A 111 -0.63 11.53 16.31
CA MET A 111 -0.72 12.58 15.29
C MET A 111 0.53 12.65 14.38
N LEU A 112 1.72 12.45 14.94
CA LEU A 112 2.95 12.41 14.14
C LEU A 112 2.93 11.29 13.09
N GLY A 113 2.42 10.11 13.46
CA GLY A 113 2.24 9.01 12.52
C GLY A 113 1.25 9.36 11.40
N VAL A 114 0.13 10.00 11.75
CA VAL A 114 -0.82 10.52 10.75
C VAL A 114 -0.15 11.50 9.81
N PHE A 115 0.59 12.46 10.34
CA PHE A 115 1.29 13.48 9.56
C PHE A 115 2.31 12.88 8.57
N PHE A 116 3.24 12.06 9.05
CA PHE A 116 4.28 11.47 8.20
C PHE A 116 3.73 10.52 7.14
N ILE A 117 2.77 9.66 7.49
CA ILE A 117 2.18 8.72 6.52
C ILE A 117 1.35 9.49 5.49
N THR A 118 0.62 10.52 5.91
CA THR A 118 -0.13 11.39 4.99
C THR A 118 0.81 12.06 3.99
N ILE A 119 1.93 12.63 4.45
CA ILE A 119 2.93 13.23 3.55
C ILE A 119 3.50 12.18 2.61
N ALA A 120 3.88 10.99 3.11
CA ALA A 120 4.43 9.93 2.28
C ALA A 120 3.47 9.50 1.16
N TYR A 121 2.20 9.23 1.50
CA TYR A 121 1.22 8.81 0.49
C TYR A 121 0.79 9.95 -0.44
N SER A 122 0.69 11.18 0.05
CA SER A 122 0.43 12.34 -0.81
C SER A 122 1.57 12.60 -1.78
N ASN A 123 2.83 12.38 -1.37
CA ASN A 123 3.98 12.43 -2.28
C ASN A 123 3.89 11.35 -3.36
N ILE A 124 3.47 10.12 -3.02
CA ILE A 124 3.19 9.08 -4.02
C ILE A 124 2.13 9.57 -5.02
N GLY A 125 1.05 10.20 -4.55
CA GLY A 125 0.03 10.80 -5.42
C GLY A 125 0.56 11.90 -6.34
N LEU A 126 1.37 12.82 -5.81
CA LEU A 126 2.01 13.89 -6.59
C LEU A 126 2.97 13.33 -7.65
N ILE A 127 3.86 12.41 -7.26
CA ILE A 127 4.88 11.84 -8.17
C ILE A 127 4.20 11.06 -9.29
N THR A 128 3.34 10.10 -8.93
CA THR A 128 2.68 9.23 -9.92
C THR A 128 1.73 10.03 -10.81
N GLY A 129 0.94 10.94 -10.24
CA GLY A 129 0.07 11.84 -10.99
C GLY A 129 0.87 12.70 -11.96
N SER A 130 1.96 13.34 -11.51
CA SER A 130 2.82 14.14 -12.38
C SER A 130 3.39 13.30 -13.53
N LEU A 131 3.95 12.13 -13.25
CA LEU A 131 4.53 11.24 -14.26
C LEU A 131 3.50 10.84 -15.32
N HIS A 132 2.32 10.36 -14.90
CA HIS A 132 1.30 9.90 -15.83
C HIS A 132 0.72 11.05 -16.68
N ASN A 133 0.55 12.23 -16.08
CA ASN A 133 0.04 13.39 -16.81
C ASN A 133 1.04 13.96 -17.81
N HIS A 134 2.34 13.79 -17.59
CA HIS A 134 3.38 14.22 -18.53
C HIS A 134 3.77 13.14 -19.54
N THR A 135 3.15 11.95 -19.50
CA THR A 135 3.37 10.90 -20.49
C THR A 135 2.88 11.33 -21.87
N SER A 136 3.76 11.24 -22.88
CA SER A 136 3.44 11.63 -24.27
C SER A 136 2.62 10.55 -24.99
N GLU A 137 1.86 10.95 -26.02
CA GLU A 137 1.12 10.01 -26.86
C GLU A 137 2.02 8.98 -27.54
N SER A 138 3.22 9.40 -27.96
CA SER A 138 4.23 8.50 -28.55
C SER A 138 4.70 7.41 -27.58
N HIS A 139 4.72 7.69 -26.27
CA HIS A 139 5.01 6.69 -25.25
C HIS A 139 3.83 5.73 -25.08
N VAL A 140 2.61 6.28 -24.96
CA VAL A 140 1.40 5.48 -24.74
C VAL A 140 1.17 4.48 -25.88
N THR A 141 1.39 4.89 -27.14
CA THR A 141 1.24 4.03 -28.32
C THR A 141 2.25 2.87 -28.38
N GLN A 142 3.35 2.94 -27.64
CA GLN A 142 4.32 1.85 -27.52
C GLN A 142 3.94 0.82 -26.45
N ILE A 143 2.98 1.12 -25.57
CA ILE A 143 2.53 0.20 -24.54
C ILE A 143 1.60 -0.83 -25.19
N PRO A 144 1.98 -2.12 -25.22
CA PRO A 144 1.15 -3.13 -25.85
C PRO A 144 -0.06 -3.42 -24.96
N VAL A 145 -1.20 -3.74 -25.58
CA VAL A 145 -2.47 -4.03 -24.88
C VAL A 145 -2.31 -5.11 -23.81
N TRP A 146 -1.50 -6.14 -24.09
CA TRP A 146 -1.27 -7.24 -23.13
C TRP A 146 -0.56 -6.77 -21.84
N TRP A 147 0.27 -5.74 -21.89
CA TRP A 147 0.95 -5.18 -20.71
C TRP A 147 -0.05 -4.45 -19.82
N THR A 148 -0.92 -3.64 -20.43
CA THR A 148 -2.02 -2.99 -19.73
C THR A 148 -2.98 -4.01 -19.12
N ALA A 149 -3.32 -5.07 -19.87
CA ALA A 149 -4.17 -6.15 -19.37
C ALA A 149 -3.52 -6.91 -18.20
N LEU A 150 -2.21 -7.15 -18.25
CA LEU A 150 -1.45 -7.77 -17.16
C LEU A 150 -1.51 -6.91 -15.90
N GLY A 151 -1.21 -5.62 -16.03
CA GLY A 151 -1.26 -4.67 -14.91
C GLY A 151 -2.65 -4.56 -14.29
N ALA A 152 -3.69 -4.46 -15.12
CA ALA A 152 -5.08 -4.45 -14.68
C ALA A 152 -5.47 -5.75 -13.96
N THR A 153 -5.03 -6.90 -14.46
CA THR A 153 -5.31 -8.21 -13.84
C THR A 153 -4.69 -8.33 -12.44
N PHE A 154 -3.40 -8.02 -12.31
CA PHE A 154 -2.73 -8.02 -10.99
C PHE A 154 -3.39 -7.01 -10.05
N PHE A 155 -3.71 -5.81 -10.55
CA PHE A 155 -4.37 -4.78 -9.76
C PHE A 155 -5.72 -5.27 -9.23
N SER A 156 -6.58 -5.82 -10.08
CA SER A 156 -7.90 -6.35 -9.70
C SER A 156 -7.80 -7.51 -8.70
N ILE A 157 -6.91 -8.48 -8.94
CA ILE A 157 -6.68 -9.60 -8.01
C ILE A 157 -6.24 -9.06 -6.64
N GLY A 158 -5.34 -8.09 -6.63
CA GLY A 158 -4.88 -7.42 -5.42
C GLY A 158 -6.01 -6.72 -4.67
N GLN A 159 -6.80 -5.90 -5.36
CA GLN A 159 -7.88 -5.13 -4.72
C GLN A 159 -8.94 -6.04 -4.09
N ILE A 160 -9.37 -7.07 -4.82
CA ILE A 160 -10.36 -8.05 -4.38
C ILE A 160 -9.81 -8.87 -3.21
N GLY A 161 -8.60 -9.41 -3.35
CA GLY A 161 -7.97 -10.20 -2.30
C GLY A 161 -7.74 -9.40 -1.01
N ASN A 162 -7.34 -8.13 -1.14
CA ASN A 162 -7.15 -7.24 0.00
C ASN A 162 -8.49 -6.96 0.71
N LEU A 163 -9.54 -6.60 -0.04
CA LEU A 163 -10.88 -6.37 0.52
C LEU A 163 -11.44 -7.62 1.20
N TYR A 164 -11.35 -8.77 0.53
CA TYR A 164 -11.81 -10.05 1.08
C TYR A 164 -11.18 -10.34 2.45
N HIS A 165 -9.86 -10.16 2.58
CA HIS A 165 -9.18 -10.40 3.85
C HIS A 165 -9.47 -9.32 4.91
N HIS A 166 -9.75 -8.07 4.53
CA HIS A 166 -10.27 -7.08 5.49
C HIS A 166 -11.66 -7.46 6.01
N ILE A 167 -12.56 -7.96 5.15
CA ILE A 167 -13.88 -8.46 5.56
C ILE A 167 -13.73 -9.63 6.53
N LEU A 168 -12.78 -10.54 6.30
CA LEU A 168 -12.52 -11.64 7.24
C LEU A 168 -12.03 -11.12 8.60
N LEU A 169 -11.17 -10.09 8.62
CA LEU A 169 -10.70 -9.49 9.88
C LEU A 169 -11.82 -8.83 10.68
N THR A 170 -12.82 -8.22 10.02
CA THR A 170 -13.93 -7.58 10.73
C THR A 170 -14.89 -8.59 11.35
N LYS A 171 -15.05 -9.77 10.73
CA LYS A 171 -15.84 -10.87 11.28
C LYS A 171 -15.29 -11.45 12.58
N LEU A 172 -14.00 -11.25 12.87
CA LEU A 172 -13.39 -11.68 14.14
C LEU A 172 -13.84 -10.84 15.33
N ARG A 173 -14.38 -9.64 15.08
CA ARG A 173 -14.90 -8.73 16.11
C ARG A 173 -16.43 -8.79 16.09
N SER A 174 -17.01 -9.67 16.90
CA SER A 174 -18.45 -9.73 17.17
C SER A 174 -18.80 -8.77 18.33
N GLY A 175 -19.80 -7.90 18.13
CA GLY A 175 -20.24 -6.95 19.17
C GLY A 175 -19.18 -5.92 19.58
N ASN A 176 -19.14 -5.61 20.88
CA ASN A 176 -18.20 -4.67 21.52
C ASN A 176 -16.91 -5.35 22.05
N GLU A 177 -16.66 -6.61 21.68
CA GLU A 177 -15.48 -7.35 22.12
C GLU A 177 -14.18 -6.69 21.63
N LYS A 178 -13.27 -6.42 22.56
CA LYS A 178 -11.94 -5.86 22.27
C LYS A 178 -10.85 -6.93 22.17
N GLU A 179 -11.17 -8.18 22.47
CA GLU A 179 -10.22 -9.29 22.47
C GLU A 179 -9.71 -9.61 21.05
N TYR A 180 -8.45 -9.98 20.95
CA TYR A 180 -7.84 -10.38 19.69
C TYR A 180 -8.02 -11.89 19.47
N LYS A 181 -8.52 -12.26 18.30
CA LYS A 181 -8.68 -13.67 17.87
C LYS A 181 -7.71 -14.01 16.75
N ILE A 182 -7.31 -15.27 16.65
CA ILE A 182 -6.47 -15.77 15.56
C ILE A 182 -7.34 -15.90 14.29
N PRO A 183 -7.06 -15.16 13.21
CA PRO A 183 -7.77 -15.33 11.94
C PRO A 183 -7.49 -16.73 11.36
N ASN A 184 -8.49 -17.46 10.84
CA ASN A 184 -8.29 -18.81 10.31
C ASN A 184 -9.02 -19.10 8.98
N GLN A 185 -9.55 -18.06 8.33
CA GLN A 185 -10.27 -18.16 7.06
C GLN A 185 -9.44 -17.62 5.89
N GLY A 186 -9.70 -18.11 4.68
CA GLY A 186 -8.98 -17.67 3.48
C GLY A 186 -7.47 -17.93 3.59
N LEU A 187 -6.65 -17.01 3.06
CA LEU A 187 -5.19 -17.17 3.13
C LEU A 187 -4.64 -16.97 4.55
N PHE A 188 -5.45 -16.60 5.55
CA PHE A 188 -4.97 -16.55 6.94
C PHE A 188 -4.57 -17.93 7.49
N GLN A 189 -5.01 -19.02 6.85
CA GLN A 189 -4.55 -20.37 7.19
C GLN A 189 -3.06 -20.58 6.90
N LYS A 190 -2.51 -19.85 5.92
CA LYS A 190 -1.12 -19.96 5.48
C LYS A 190 -0.28 -18.73 5.83
N LEU A 191 -0.92 -17.56 5.91
CA LEU A 191 -0.28 -16.27 6.08
C LEU A 191 -0.76 -15.54 7.33
N VAL A 192 0.12 -14.78 7.96
CA VAL A 192 -0.22 -13.86 9.05
C VAL A 192 -0.93 -12.62 8.51
N CYS A 193 -0.43 -12.06 7.41
CA CYS A 193 -0.94 -10.83 6.81
C CYS A 193 -1.27 -10.98 5.31
N PRO A 194 -2.22 -11.84 4.92
CA PRO A 194 -2.65 -11.98 3.52
C PRO A 194 -3.21 -10.69 2.92
N HIS A 195 -3.85 -9.84 3.72
CA HIS A 195 -4.30 -8.52 3.27
C HIS A 195 -3.13 -7.63 2.82
N TYR A 196 -1.97 -7.70 3.50
CA TYR A 196 -0.76 -7.01 3.06
C TYR A 196 -0.17 -7.62 1.79
N PHE A 197 -0.22 -8.94 1.63
CA PHE A 197 0.19 -9.59 0.39
C PHE A 197 -0.60 -9.07 -0.81
N PHE A 198 -1.93 -9.07 -0.70
CA PHE A 198 -2.79 -8.58 -1.79
C PHE A 198 -2.70 -7.06 -1.99
N GLU A 199 -2.32 -6.30 -0.96
CA GLU A 199 -1.93 -4.89 -1.12
C GLU A 199 -0.73 -4.78 -2.07
N LEU A 200 0.33 -5.56 -1.85
CA LEU A 200 1.52 -5.58 -2.71
C LEU A 200 1.21 -6.05 -4.13
N VAL A 201 0.33 -7.05 -4.28
CA VAL A 201 -0.17 -7.48 -5.60
C VAL A 201 -0.90 -6.34 -6.32
N SER A 202 -1.68 -5.54 -5.59
CA SER A 202 -2.34 -4.35 -6.16
C SER A 202 -1.30 -3.33 -6.66
N TRP A 203 -0.30 -3.02 -5.84
CA TRP A 203 0.75 -2.07 -6.18
C TRP A 203 1.66 -2.57 -7.30
N LEU A 204 1.87 -3.89 -7.42
CA LEU A 204 2.53 -4.49 -8.58
C LEU A 204 1.72 -4.25 -9.86
N GLY A 205 0.41 -4.49 -9.83
CA GLY A 205 -0.47 -4.18 -10.95
C GLY A 205 -0.44 -2.69 -11.32
N PHE A 206 -0.45 -1.81 -10.31
CA PHE A 206 -0.33 -0.37 -10.52
C PHE A 206 1.02 0.04 -11.11
N ALA A 207 2.13 -0.55 -10.67
CA ALA A 207 3.46 -0.28 -11.22
C ALA A 207 3.58 -0.73 -12.69
N ILE A 208 2.99 -1.87 -13.04
CA ILE A 208 2.90 -2.35 -14.42
C ILE A 208 2.08 -1.36 -15.26
N LEU A 209 0.89 -0.95 -14.78
CA LEU A 209 0.05 0.05 -15.46
C LEU A 209 0.77 1.40 -15.63
N SER A 210 1.54 1.82 -14.62
CA SER A 210 2.28 3.07 -14.60
C SER A 210 3.42 3.10 -15.60
N THR A 211 4.03 1.97 -15.95
CA THR A 211 5.21 1.89 -16.84
C THR A 211 6.43 2.70 -16.39
N TYR A 212 6.42 3.41 -15.26
CA TYR A 212 7.56 4.17 -14.74
C TYR A 212 8.31 3.40 -13.66
N ALA A 213 9.64 3.46 -13.71
CA ALA A 213 10.52 2.85 -12.70
C ALA A 213 10.19 3.34 -11.28
N ASP A 214 9.81 4.60 -11.11
CA ASP A 214 9.39 5.21 -9.84
C ASP A 214 8.29 4.41 -9.13
N SER A 215 7.30 3.90 -9.87
CA SER A 215 6.23 3.08 -9.31
C SER A 215 6.73 1.73 -8.80
N PHE A 216 7.78 1.16 -9.42
CA PHE A 216 8.44 -0.06 -8.92
C PHE A 216 9.29 0.22 -7.67
N PHE A 217 9.95 1.38 -7.58
CA PHE A 217 10.62 1.80 -6.35
C PHE A 217 9.64 2.04 -5.20
N ILE A 218 8.47 2.63 -5.49
CA ILE A 218 7.37 2.77 -4.52
C ILE A 218 6.90 1.38 -4.05
N LEU A 219 6.68 0.44 -4.99
CA LEU A 219 6.34 -0.94 -4.65
C LEU A 219 7.41 -1.60 -3.76
N MET A 220 8.69 -1.36 -4.02
CA MET A 220 9.81 -1.89 -3.22
C MET A 220 9.76 -1.35 -1.78
N ILE A 221 9.58 -0.04 -1.61
CA ILE A 221 9.45 0.58 -0.27
C ILE A 221 8.24 0.01 0.46
N MET A 222 7.09 -0.11 -0.21
CA MET A 222 5.88 -0.70 0.35
C MET A 222 6.08 -2.17 0.73
N THR A 223 6.80 -2.93 -0.08
CA THR A 223 7.16 -4.33 0.19
C THR A 223 8.01 -4.43 1.44
N ALA A 224 9.03 -3.59 1.57
CA ALA A 224 9.88 -3.52 2.75
C ALA A 224 9.09 -3.18 4.02
N TYR A 225 8.26 -2.14 3.95
CA TYR A 225 7.38 -1.73 5.05
C TYR A 225 6.44 -2.85 5.51
N LEU A 226 5.66 -3.43 4.59
CA LEU A 226 4.67 -4.45 4.92
C LEU A 226 5.31 -5.79 5.33
N SER A 227 6.51 -6.10 4.81
CA SER A 227 7.28 -7.28 5.23
C SER A 227 7.82 -7.14 6.67
N GLY A 228 8.32 -5.95 7.03
CA GLY A 228 8.71 -5.67 8.41
C GLY A 228 7.49 -5.70 9.35
N ARG A 229 6.40 -5.06 8.93
CA ARG A 229 5.14 -5.00 9.71
C ARG A 229 4.52 -6.38 9.92
N SER A 230 4.55 -7.24 8.91
CA SER A 230 4.05 -8.61 9.02
C SER A 230 4.92 -9.48 9.91
N ASN A 231 6.25 -9.28 9.93
CA ASN A 231 7.14 -9.91 10.92
C ASN A 231 6.71 -9.56 12.35
N ARG A 232 6.63 -8.26 12.67
CA ARG A 232 6.27 -7.85 14.02
C ARG A 232 4.85 -8.26 14.39
N THR A 233 3.94 -8.29 13.41
CA THR A 233 2.57 -8.80 13.63
C THR A 233 2.57 -10.29 13.99
N ARG A 234 3.42 -11.10 13.37
CA ARG A 234 3.59 -12.52 13.69
C ARG A 234 4.14 -12.70 15.10
N GLU A 235 5.19 -11.97 15.46
CA GLU A 235 5.77 -12.00 16.81
C GLU A 235 4.74 -11.61 17.87
N TRP A 236 4.01 -10.53 17.64
CA TRP A 236 2.93 -10.10 18.52
C TRP A 236 1.86 -11.19 18.71
N TYR A 237 1.50 -11.93 17.65
CA TYR A 237 0.54 -13.03 17.77
C TYR A 237 1.08 -14.18 18.60
N ILE A 238 2.35 -14.54 18.43
CA ILE A 238 3.02 -15.59 19.22
C ILE A 238 3.08 -15.20 20.70
N GLU A 239 3.41 -13.94 20.99
CA GLU A 239 3.54 -13.40 22.34
C GLU A 239 2.18 -13.29 23.06
N LYS A 240 1.10 -12.98 22.34
CA LYS A 240 -0.19 -12.59 22.94
C LYS A 240 -1.30 -13.62 22.82
N LEU A 241 -1.26 -14.52 21.84
CA LEU A 241 -2.32 -15.49 21.60
C LEU A 241 -1.78 -16.92 21.76
N PRO A 242 -2.08 -17.58 22.90
CA PRO A 242 -1.76 -18.99 23.08
C PRO A 242 -2.31 -19.84 21.94
N GLY A 243 -1.50 -20.80 21.46
CA GLY A 243 -1.88 -21.69 20.35
C GLY A 243 -1.78 -21.06 18.96
N PHE A 244 -1.09 -19.94 18.80
CA PHE A 244 -0.83 -19.38 17.46
C PHE A 244 -0.03 -20.36 16.57
N PRO A 245 -0.51 -20.69 15.35
CA PRO A 245 0.18 -21.65 14.49
C PRO A 245 1.49 -21.10 13.92
N LEU A 246 2.62 -21.71 14.31
CA LEU A 246 3.97 -21.22 13.99
C LEU A 246 4.37 -21.44 12.53
N GLU A 247 3.73 -22.36 11.83
CA GLU A 247 4.00 -22.67 10.42
C GLU A 247 3.56 -21.55 9.46
N ARG A 248 2.67 -20.64 9.91
CA ARG A 248 2.19 -19.53 9.10
C ARG A 248 3.33 -18.58 8.74
N LYS A 249 3.44 -18.31 7.44
CA LYS A 249 4.36 -17.33 6.86
C LYS A 249 3.80 -15.92 7.09
N ARG A 250 4.66 -14.91 7.11
CA ARG A 250 4.31 -13.52 7.46
C ARG A 250 3.45 -12.89 6.39
N ILE A 251 3.87 -12.96 5.13
CA ILE A 251 3.21 -12.25 4.01
C ILE A 251 3.32 -12.98 2.66
N LEU A 252 4.39 -13.71 2.36
CA LEU A 252 4.59 -14.34 1.06
C LEU A 252 4.37 -15.87 1.15
N PRO A 253 3.38 -16.45 0.44
CA PRO A 253 3.09 -17.88 0.52
C PRO A 253 4.30 -18.75 0.21
N GLY A 254 4.56 -19.73 1.08
CA GLY A 254 5.66 -20.69 0.91
C GLY A 254 7.06 -20.14 1.18
N ILE A 255 7.23 -18.83 1.35
CA ILE A 255 8.55 -18.18 1.43
C ILE A 255 8.72 -17.46 2.78
N TYR A 256 8.02 -16.34 3.00
CA TYR A 256 8.31 -15.40 4.10
C TYR A 256 7.09 -15.01 4.91
#